data_AF-A0A7J4S030-F1
#
_entry.id   AF-A0A7J4S030-F1
#
_cell.length_a   1.000
_cell.length_b   1.000
_cell.length_c   1.000
_cell.angle_alpha   90.00
_cell.angle_beta   90.00
_cell.angle_gamma   90.00
#
_symmetry.space_group_name_H-M   'P 1'
#
loop_
_entity.id
_entity.type
_entity.pdbx_description
1 polymer ?
#
loop_
_entity_poly.entity_id
_entity_poly.type
_entity_poly.pdbx_seq_one_letter_code
_entity_poly.pdbx_strand_id
1 'polypeptide(L)' 'MARRHVRRGKKYLGNRSYGVGNIKNNRGKGSKGGKGLAGLGKHKWMQTIKSGKLDEIKARHKGFSNPAKRTLKN' A
#
# COMPACT_ATOMS: atom_id res chain seq x y z
N MET A 1 20.10 9.81 27.65
CA MET A 1 19.25 10.72 26.84
C MET A 1 19.16 10.18 25.41
N ALA A 2 17.97 9.92 24.89
CA ALA A 2 17.79 9.53 23.50
C ALA A 2 18.04 10.73 22.57
N ARG A 3 19.02 10.66 21.66
CA ARG A 3 19.28 11.71 20.66
C ARG A 3 18.36 11.52 19.45
N ARG A 4 17.73 12.60 18.97
CA ARG A 4 16.95 12.57 17.74
C ARG A 4 17.88 12.39 16.54
N HIS A 5 17.80 11.24 15.86
CA HIS A 5 18.51 11.06 14.60
C HIS A 5 17.94 11.99 13.53
N VAL A 6 18.84 12.70 12.84
CA VAL A 6 18.48 13.64 11.77
C VAL A 6 18.02 12.86 10.54
N ARG A 7 17.00 13.35 9.83
CA ARG A 7 16.50 12.72 8.60
C ARG A 7 17.60 12.70 7.54
N ARG A 8 17.64 11.63 6.75
CA ARG A 8 18.65 11.44 5.68
C ARG A 8 18.60 12.49 4.57
N GLY A 9 17.54 13.30 4.47
CA GLY A 9 17.41 14.33 3.44
C GLY A 9 18.61 15.27 3.36
N LYS A 10 19.15 15.72 4.51
CA LYS A 10 20.36 16.55 4.54
C LYS A 10 21.60 15.84 3.99
N LYS A 11 21.70 14.52 4.16
CA LYS A 11 22.81 13.70 3.64
C LYS A 11 22.79 13.62 2.10
N TYR A 12 21.63 13.83 1.48
CA TYR A 12 21.48 13.73 0.03
C TYR A 12 21.50 15.09 -0.69
N LEU A 13 21.69 16.20 0.03
CA LEU A 13 21.87 17.51 -0.60
C LEU A 13 23.10 17.48 -1.52
N GLY A 14 22.96 18.03 -2.74
CA GLY A 14 23.98 17.98 -3.78
C GLY A 14 23.98 16.68 -4.61
N ASN A 15 23.24 15.65 -4.20
CA ASN A 15 23.03 14.47 -5.03
C ASN A 15 21.88 14.71 -6.01
N ARG A 16 22.14 14.50 -7.31
CA ARG A 16 21.18 14.73 -8.40
C ARG A 16 19.85 13.98 -8.23
N SER A 17 19.85 12.78 -7.66
CA SER A 17 18.65 11.92 -7.58
C SER A 17 18.10 11.71 -6.18
N TYR A 18 18.75 12.23 -5.12
CA TYR A 18 18.35 11.99 -3.73
C TYR A 18 18.16 10.50 -3.37
N GLY A 19 18.88 9.60 -4.05
CA GLY A 19 18.79 8.15 -3.82
C GLY A 19 17.54 7.48 -4.40
N VAL A 20 16.76 8.17 -5.22
CA VAL A 20 15.55 7.59 -5.86
C VAL A 20 15.84 6.89 -7.20
N GLY A 21 17.11 6.90 -7.63
CA GLY A 21 17.57 6.30 -8.88
C GLY A 21 17.45 7.26 -10.07
N ASN A 22 16.91 6.80 -11.19
CA ASN A 22 16.80 7.60 -12.41
C ASN A 22 15.70 8.68 -12.32
N ILE A 23 15.77 9.72 -13.14
CA ILE A 23 14.83 10.85 -13.23
C ILE A 23 13.38 10.43 -13.53
N LYS A 24 13.19 9.25 -14.16
CA LYS A 24 11.87 8.71 -14.47
C LYS A 24 11.22 7.98 -13.28
N ASN A 25 11.95 7.80 -12.18
CA ASN A 25 11.47 7.14 -10.97
C ASN A 25 10.92 8.17 -9.95
N ASN A 26 10.16 7.71 -8.96
CA ASN A 26 9.59 8.53 -7.88
C ASN A 26 8.70 9.70 -8.33
N ARG A 27 7.78 9.44 -9.27
CA ARG A 27 6.73 10.40 -9.63
C ARG A 27 5.48 10.21 -8.73
N GLY A 28 4.31 10.43 -9.30
CA GLY A 28 3.03 10.26 -8.61
C GLY A 28 2.57 8.81 -8.49
N LYS A 29 1.26 8.65 -8.36
CA LYS A 29 0.59 7.35 -8.13
C LYS A 29 0.82 6.34 -9.25
N GLY A 30 1.10 6.80 -10.48
CA GLY A 30 1.45 5.94 -11.61
C GLY A 30 2.69 5.09 -11.33
N SER A 31 3.75 5.69 -10.80
CA SER A 31 4.97 4.97 -10.39
C SER A 31 4.75 3.98 -9.24
N LYS A 32 3.65 4.13 -8.48
CA LYS A 32 3.26 3.23 -7.38
C LYS A 32 2.28 2.15 -7.83
N GLY A 33 1.82 2.17 -9.09
CA GLY A 33 0.76 1.29 -9.58
C GLY A 33 -0.61 1.56 -8.95
N GLY A 34 -0.93 2.81 -8.60
CA GLY A 34 -2.20 3.24 -8.01
C GLY A 34 -2.10 3.73 -6.56
N LYS A 35 -3.23 4.18 -5.98
CA LYS A 35 -3.34 4.60 -4.57
C LYS A 35 -3.86 3.45 -3.70
N GLY A 36 -3.28 3.25 -2.52
CA GLY A 36 -3.74 2.26 -1.55
C GLY A 36 -3.68 0.83 -2.09
N LEU A 37 -4.79 0.09 -1.93
CA LEU A 37 -4.95 -1.31 -2.35
C LEU A 37 -5.23 -1.49 -3.85
N ALA A 38 -5.05 -0.45 -4.67
CA ALA A 38 -5.24 -0.52 -6.11
C ALA A 38 -4.32 -1.59 -6.74
N GLY A 39 -4.90 -2.39 -7.63
CA GLY A 39 -4.18 -3.43 -8.37
C GLY A 39 -3.98 -4.75 -7.63
N LEU A 40 -4.38 -4.87 -6.36
CA LEU A 40 -4.16 -6.11 -5.59
C LEU A 40 -4.83 -7.34 -6.22
N GLY A 41 -5.95 -7.20 -6.93
CA GLY A 41 -6.56 -8.29 -7.71
C GLY A 41 -6.16 -8.34 -9.20
N LYS A 42 -5.18 -7.55 -9.62
CA LYS A 42 -4.74 -7.40 -11.02
C LYS A 42 -3.21 -7.34 -11.11
N HIS A 43 -2.64 -6.17 -11.47
CA HIS A 43 -1.21 -5.99 -11.70
C HIS A 43 -0.31 -6.05 -10.44
N LYS A 44 -0.89 -6.15 -9.24
CA LYS A 44 -0.17 -6.42 -7.97
C LYS A 44 -0.52 -7.77 -7.35
N TRP A 45 -1.15 -8.68 -8.11
CA TRP A 45 -1.60 -9.97 -7.61
C TRP A 45 -0.52 -10.80 -6.91
N MET A 46 0.71 -10.78 -7.43
CA MET A 46 1.85 -11.47 -6.81
C MET A 46 2.13 -10.98 -5.39
N GLN A 47 2.02 -9.66 -5.14
CA GLN A 47 2.16 -9.10 -3.80
C GLN A 47 1.05 -9.61 -2.88
N THR A 48 -0.18 -9.68 -3.40
CA THR A 48 -1.34 -10.18 -2.64
C THR A 48 -1.16 -11.63 -2.21
N ILE A 49 -0.72 -12.51 -3.12
CA ILE A 49 -0.46 -13.92 -2.82
C ILE A 49 0.63 -14.04 -1.76
N LYS A 50 1.78 -13.36 -1.96
CA LYS A 50 2.93 -13.48 -1.06
C LYS A 50 2.67 -12.92 0.35
N SER A 51 1.94 -11.81 0.44
CA SER A 51 1.72 -11.10 1.72
C SER A 51 0.50 -11.57 2.50
N GLY A 52 -0.29 -12.52 1.99
CA GLY A 52 -1.50 -13.00 2.67
C GLY A 52 -2.68 -12.00 2.65
N LYS A 53 -2.56 -10.86 1.95
CA LYS A 53 -3.66 -9.87 1.80
C LYS A 53 -4.87 -10.39 1.02
N LEU A 54 -4.81 -11.63 0.55
CA LEU A 54 -5.94 -12.33 -0.04
C LEU A 54 -7.15 -12.31 0.90
N ASP A 55 -6.93 -12.45 2.21
CA ASP A 55 -8.01 -12.44 3.19
C ASP A 55 -8.63 -11.06 3.32
N GLU A 56 -7.88 -9.95 3.24
CA GLU A 56 -8.46 -8.60 3.21
C GLU A 56 -9.40 -8.39 1.99
N ILE A 57 -9.13 -9.09 0.88
CA ILE A 57 -9.92 -9.00 -0.36
C ILE A 57 -11.08 -10.00 -0.36
N LYS A 58 -10.86 -11.22 0.12
CA LYS A 58 -11.82 -12.35 0.08
C LYS A 58 -12.67 -12.51 1.35
N ALA A 59 -12.30 -11.91 2.49
CA ALA A 59 -13.07 -11.99 3.74
C ALA A 59 -14.49 -11.41 3.61
N ARG A 60 -14.80 -10.72 2.50
CA ARG A 60 -16.12 -10.14 2.24
C ARG A 60 -17.17 -11.14 1.75
N HIS A 61 -16.81 -12.37 1.35
CA HIS A 61 -17.76 -13.31 0.72
C HIS A 61 -17.63 -14.78 1.17
N LYS A 62 -17.25 -15.04 2.43
CA LYS A 62 -17.29 -16.41 2.97
C LYS A 62 -18.60 -16.63 3.74
N GLY A 63 -19.33 -17.69 3.39
CA GLY A 63 -20.61 -18.04 4.01
C GLY A 63 -21.80 -17.25 3.47
N PHE A 64 -22.91 -17.26 4.20
CA PHE A 64 -24.13 -16.52 3.87
C PHE A 64 -24.46 -15.52 4.98
N SER A 65 -25.00 -14.35 4.63
CA SER A 65 -25.47 -13.38 5.61
C SER A 65 -26.92 -13.68 5.99
N ASN A 66 -27.20 -13.89 7.28
CA ASN A 66 -28.58 -14.04 7.75
C ASN A 66 -29.38 -12.74 7.50
N PRO A 67 -30.49 -12.77 6.73
CA PRO A 67 -31.29 -11.57 6.42
C PRO A 67 -31.84 -10.87 7.67
N ALA A 68 -32.11 -11.59 8.77
CA ALA A 68 -32.66 -11.04 10.01
C ALA A 68 -31.67 -10.14 10.79
N LYS A 69 -30.36 -10.23 10.51
CA LYS A 69 -29.34 -9.40 11.19
C LYS A 69 -29.06 -8.05 10.50
N ARG A 70 -29.60 -7.82 9.28
CA ARG A 70 -29.42 -6.53 8.57
C ARG A 70 -30.34 -5.42 9.09
N THR A 71 -31.50 -5.77 9.63
CA THR A 71 -32.53 -4.84 10.11
C THR A 71 -32.29 -4.31 11.53
N LEU A 72 -31.37 -4.90 12.30
CA LEU A 72 -31.10 -4.54 13.70
C LEU A 72 -29.94 -3.53 13.89
N LYS A 73 -29.42 -2.96 12.80
CA LYS A 73 -28.37 -1.92 12.89
C LYS A 73 -29.03 -0.54 12.96
N ASN A 74 -29.38 -0.14 14.18
CA ASN A 74 -29.48 1.27 14.57
C ASN A 74 -28.10 1.76 15.03
#